data_AF-H7FSS7-F1
#
_entry.id   AF-H7FSS7-F1
#
_cell.length_a   1.000
_cell.length_b   1.000
_cell.length_c   1.000
_cell.angle_alpha   90.00
_cell.angle_beta   90.00
_cell.angle_gamma   90.00
#
_symmetry.space_group_name_H-M   'P 1'
#
loop_
_entity.id
_entity.type
_entity.pdbx_description
1 polymer ?
#
loop_
_entity_poly.entity_id
_entity_poly.type
_entity_poly.pdbx_seq_one_letter_code
_entity_poly.pdbx_strand_id
1 'polypeptide(L)'
;MIEFENSEILNFINSDVPSYQRETLLKSLNSNSDSIDFYNEIGKELTGELNSNNLLLQTGPVINKTSFWEKVKDEVYLFICTDVEKYSTERNLMGKNFKEVTTIVATAIAGTFSLGTGVIVGIVTNVLISVVKVNKNAWCELQKPNNSDNS
;
A
#
# COMPACT_ATOMS: atom_id res chain seq x y z
N MET A 1 10.06 15.64 2.37
CA MET A 1 8.92 15.19 1.56
C MET A 1 9.33 13.91 0.88
N ILE A 2 8.49 12.87 0.86
CA ILE A 2 8.81 11.63 0.13
C ILE A 2 8.53 11.92 -1.34
N GLU A 3 9.57 12.18 -2.11
CA GLU A 3 9.48 12.34 -3.57
C GLU A 3 10.36 11.26 -4.18
N PHE A 4 9.76 10.43 -5.02
CA PHE A 4 10.45 9.37 -5.74
C PHE A 4 10.23 9.58 -7.23
N GLU A 5 11.30 9.46 -8.00
CA GLU A 5 11.22 9.58 -9.45
C GLU A 5 10.53 8.35 -10.05
N ASN A 6 9.68 8.54 -11.07
CA ASN A 6 9.01 7.41 -11.72
C ASN A 6 10.01 6.38 -12.27
N SER A 7 11.18 6.84 -12.73
CA SER A 7 12.27 5.96 -13.22
C SER A 7 12.84 5.08 -12.11
N GLU A 8 12.91 5.58 -10.89
CA GLU A 8 13.38 4.86 -9.73
C GLU A 8 12.39 3.75 -9.32
N ILE A 9 11.10 4.09 -9.27
CA ILE A 9 10.02 3.13 -8.98
C ILE A 9 9.98 2.05 -10.07
N LEU A 10 10.10 2.45 -11.34
CA LEU A 10 10.13 1.53 -12.48
C LEU A 10 11.29 0.54 -12.39
N ASN A 11 12.49 1.02 -12.05
CA ASN A 11 13.65 0.18 -11.86
C ASN A 11 13.41 -0.84 -10.75
N PHE A 12 12.88 -0.41 -9.61
CA PHE A 12 12.56 -1.29 -8.49
C PHE A 12 11.52 -2.37 -8.86
N ILE A 13 10.43 -2.00 -9.56
CA ILE A 13 9.44 -2.97 -10.04
C ILE A 13 10.10 -4.05 -10.92
N ASN A 14 11.03 -3.65 -11.79
CA ASN A 14 11.69 -4.57 -12.71
C ASN A 14 12.77 -5.44 -12.06
N SER A 15 13.44 -4.97 -11.00
CA SER A 15 14.52 -5.71 -10.36
C SER A 15 14.07 -6.53 -9.15
N ASP A 16 13.21 -5.98 -8.30
CA ASP A 16 12.99 -6.49 -6.94
C ASP A 16 11.58 -7.02 -6.70
N VAL A 17 10.61 -6.68 -7.55
CA VAL A 17 9.25 -7.24 -7.45
C VAL A 17 9.16 -8.55 -8.24
N PRO A 18 8.49 -9.60 -7.73
CA PRO A 18 8.23 -10.82 -8.49
C PRO A 18 7.47 -10.57 -9.79
N SER A 19 7.84 -11.29 -10.86
CA SER A 19 7.33 -11.07 -12.22
C SER A 19 5.80 -11.07 -12.32
N TYR A 20 5.12 -11.90 -11.54
CA TYR A 20 3.66 -12.02 -11.55
C TYR A 20 2.91 -10.79 -11.00
N GLN A 21 3.57 -9.88 -10.27
CA GLN A 21 2.97 -8.63 -9.76
C GLN A 21 3.30 -7.41 -10.63
N ARG A 22 4.31 -7.52 -11.51
CA ARG A 22 4.89 -6.35 -12.21
C ARG A 22 3.91 -5.66 -13.13
N GLU A 23 3.15 -6.41 -13.92
CA GLU A 23 2.22 -5.82 -14.88
C GLU A 23 1.18 -4.93 -14.17
N THR A 24 0.60 -5.44 -13.08
CA THR A 24 -0.36 -4.72 -12.24
C THR A 24 0.26 -3.45 -11.62
N LEU A 25 1.50 -3.50 -11.18
CA LEU A 25 2.20 -2.31 -10.64
C LEU A 25 2.60 -1.31 -11.72
N LEU A 26 2.95 -1.76 -12.92
CA LEU A 26 3.21 -0.87 -14.05
C LEU A 26 1.93 -0.12 -14.47
N LYS A 27 0.76 -0.76 -14.39
CA LYS A 27 -0.54 -0.08 -14.54
C LYS A 27 -0.72 1.00 -13.48
N SER A 28 -0.39 0.70 -12.22
CA SER A 28 -0.43 1.65 -11.11
C SER A 28 0.46 2.87 -11.36
N LEU A 29 1.74 2.64 -11.69
CA LEU A 29 2.75 3.68 -11.90
C LEU A 29 2.44 4.58 -13.10
N ASN A 30 2.04 3.99 -14.22
CA ASN A 30 1.78 4.69 -15.48
C ASN A 30 0.40 5.37 -15.52
N SER A 31 -0.43 5.18 -14.50
CA SER A 31 -1.69 5.88 -14.40
C SER A 31 -1.48 7.38 -14.16
N ASN A 32 -2.38 8.19 -14.74
CA ASN A 32 -2.53 9.61 -14.43
C ASN A 32 -3.62 9.85 -13.37
N SER A 33 -3.98 8.80 -12.61
CA SER A 33 -5.00 8.88 -11.58
C SER A 33 -4.41 9.49 -10.30
N ASP A 34 -5.09 10.47 -9.73
CA ASP A 34 -4.89 10.97 -8.38
C ASP A 34 -5.97 10.44 -7.41
N SER A 35 -6.86 9.55 -7.89
CA SER A 35 -7.89 8.91 -7.08
C SER A 35 -7.31 7.76 -6.24
N ILE A 36 -7.56 7.81 -4.93
CA ILE A 36 -7.19 6.73 -4.00
C ILE A 36 -7.93 5.42 -4.32
N ASP A 37 -9.14 5.49 -4.88
CA ASP A 37 -9.95 4.31 -5.20
C ASP A 37 -9.31 3.47 -6.28
N PHE A 38 -8.67 4.10 -7.26
CA PHE A 38 -7.90 3.39 -8.29
C PHE A 38 -6.79 2.53 -7.66
N TYR A 39 -6.04 3.10 -6.71
CA TYR A 39 -4.98 2.38 -6.02
C TYR A 39 -5.53 1.32 -5.05
N ASN A 40 -6.70 1.55 -4.45
CA ASN A 40 -7.39 0.56 -3.62
C ASN A 40 -7.79 -0.68 -4.44
N GLU A 41 -8.32 -0.52 -5.65
CA GLU A 41 -8.67 -1.65 -6.51
C GLU A 41 -7.45 -2.47 -6.91
N ILE A 42 -6.33 -1.81 -7.25
CA ILE A 42 -5.06 -2.50 -7.51
C ILE A 42 -4.55 -3.23 -6.26
N GLY A 43 -4.67 -2.60 -5.09
CA GLY A 43 -4.28 -3.21 -3.82
C GLY A 43 -5.09 -4.46 -3.50
N LYS A 44 -6.41 -4.41 -3.73
CA LYS A 44 -7.32 -5.56 -3.62
C LYS A 44 -6.99 -6.65 -4.65
N GLU A 45 -6.61 -6.29 -5.87
CA GLU A 45 -6.15 -7.27 -6.87
C GLU A 45 -4.91 -8.02 -6.39
N LEU A 46 -3.89 -7.29 -5.93
CA LEU A 46 -2.62 -7.86 -5.45
C LEU A 46 -2.77 -8.73 -4.19
N THR A 47 -3.79 -8.46 -3.38
CA THR A 47 -4.13 -9.23 -2.17
C THR A 47 -5.13 -10.35 -2.41
N GLY A 48 -5.70 -10.44 -3.62
CA GLY A 48 -6.77 -11.39 -3.95
C GLY A 48 -8.13 -11.04 -3.34
N GLU A 49 -8.32 -9.81 -2.90
CA GLU A 49 -9.55 -9.26 -2.32
C GLU A 49 -10.43 -8.51 -3.34
N LEU A 50 -10.00 -8.46 -4.60
CA LEU A 50 -10.82 -7.88 -5.67
C LEU A 50 -12.07 -8.73 -5.86
N ASN A 51 -13.22 -8.20 -5.44
CA ASN A 51 -14.50 -8.82 -5.71
C ASN A 51 -14.75 -8.77 -7.23
N SER A 52 -14.57 -9.90 -7.91
CA SER A 52 -15.15 -10.06 -9.23
C SER A 52 -16.67 -9.95 -9.08
N ASN A 53 -17.25 -8.86 -9.60
CA ASN A 53 -18.69 -8.58 -9.62
C ASN A 53 -19.47 -9.56 -10.52
N ASN A 54 -19.23 -10.87 -10.41
CA ASN A 54 -20.00 -11.90 -11.10
C ASN A 54 -21.17 -12.45 -10.27
N LEU A 55 -21.43 -11.90 -9.08
CA LEU A 55 -22.63 -12.20 -8.31
C LEU A 55 -23.59 -11.02 -8.37
N LEU A 56 -24.65 -11.20 -9.15
CA LEU A 56 -25.67 -10.20 -9.47
C LEU A 56 -26.40 -9.65 -8.23
N LEU A 57 -26.36 -10.32 -7.08
CA LEU A 57 -26.96 -9.85 -5.83
C LEU A 57 -26.21 -10.44 -4.62
N GLN A 58 -25.69 -9.58 -3.74
CA GLN A 58 -25.31 -9.98 -2.38
C GLN A 58 -26.59 -10.04 -1.53
N THR A 59 -27.18 -11.24 -1.38
CA THR A 59 -28.39 -11.47 -0.59
C THR A 59 -28.13 -11.91 0.85
N GLY A 60 -26.86 -11.87 1.30
CA GLY A 60 -26.46 -12.20 2.67
C GLY A 60 -25.87 -11.01 3.40
N PRO A 61 -25.81 -11.04 4.75
CA PRO A 61 -25.11 -10.02 5.51
C PRO A 61 -23.66 -9.94 5.02
N VAL A 62 -23.17 -8.72 4.76
CA VAL A 62 -21.76 -8.48 4.48
C VAL A 62 -20.98 -8.94 5.70
N ILE A 63 -20.40 -10.14 5.63
CA ILE A 63 -19.48 -10.60 6.67
C ILE A 63 -18.30 -9.66 6.57
N ASN A 64 -18.16 -8.78 7.56
CA ASN A 64 -17.08 -7.79 7.64
C ASN A 64 -15.77 -8.54 7.94
N LYS A 65 -15.26 -9.25 6.92
CA LYS A 65 -13.97 -9.93 7.00
C LYS A 65 -12.93 -8.83 7.03
N THR A 66 -12.09 -8.82 8.07
CA THR A 66 -11.02 -7.83 8.19
C THR A 66 -10.17 -7.87 6.91
N SER A 67 -10.21 -6.81 6.11
CA SER A 67 -9.51 -6.76 4.83
C SER A 67 -8.00 -6.73 5.06
N PHE A 68 -7.26 -7.57 4.33
CA PHE A 68 -5.81 -7.62 4.46
C PHE A 68 -5.17 -6.37 3.84
N TRP A 69 -5.71 -5.89 2.72
CA TRP A 69 -5.38 -4.62 2.10
C TRP A 69 -5.51 -3.44 3.06
N GLU A 70 -6.65 -3.34 3.76
CA GLU A 70 -6.86 -2.27 4.74
C GLU A 70 -5.82 -2.32 5.86
N LYS A 71 -5.51 -3.52 6.39
CA LYS A 71 -4.46 -3.67 7.41
C LYS A 71 -3.07 -3.27 6.90
N VAL A 72 -2.75 -3.55 5.64
CA VAL A 72 -1.47 -3.11 5.05
C VAL A 72 -1.44 -1.60 4.94
N LYS A 73 -2.53 -0.94 4.50
CA LYS A 73 -2.62 0.52 4.50
C LYS A 73 -2.49 1.11 5.89
N ASP A 74 -3.11 0.50 6.91
CA ASP A 74 -2.99 0.94 8.31
C ASP A 74 -1.52 0.93 8.77
N GLU A 75 -0.78 -0.14 8.48
CA GLU A 75 0.63 -0.22 8.85
C GLU A 75 1.49 0.79 8.08
N VAL A 76 1.22 1.00 6.78
CA VAL A 76 1.90 2.03 6.00
C VAL A 76 1.54 3.44 6.51
N TYR A 77 0.31 3.67 6.94
CA TYR A 77 -0.11 4.92 7.57
C TYR A 77 0.63 5.18 8.87
N LEU A 78 0.69 4.19 9.77
CA LEU A 78 1.46 4.29 11.00
C LEU A 78 2.95 4.58 10.70
N PHE A 79 3.48 3.98 9.65
CA PHE A 79 4.86 4.20 9.23
C PHE A 79 5.12 5.60 8.65
N ILE A 80 4.29 6.06 7.70
CA ILE A 80 4.54 7.27 6.90
C ILE A 80 3.96 8.55 7.53
N CYS A 81 2.80 8.42 8.17
CA CYS A 81 1.93 9.53 8.56
C CYS A 81 1.93 9.82 10.06
N THR A 82 2.52 8.95 10.88
CA THR A 82 2.50 9.10 12.35
C THR A 82 3.90 9.01 12.93
N ASP A 83 4.04 9.44 14.18
CA ASP A 83 5.29 9.39 14.94
C ASP A 83 5.33 8.25 15.97
N VAL A 84 4.49 7.22 15.81
CA VAL A 84 4.41 6.09 16.76
C VAL A 84 5.77 5.39 16.92
N GLU A 85 6.12 5.05 18.16
CA GLU A 85 7.45 4.53 18.52
C GLU A 85 7.81 3.24 17.78
N LYS A 86 6.81 2.39 17.46
CA LYS A 86 6.93 1.12 16.71
C LYS A 86 7.83 1.22 15.48
N TYR A 87 7.82 2.37 14.80
CA TYR A 87 8.53 2.59 13.55
C TYR A 87 9.62 3.66 13.64
N SER A 88 9.95 4.13 14.85
CA SER A 88 10.94 5.19 15.05
C SER A 88 12.33 4.81 14.51
N THR A 89 12.77 3.57 14.73
CA THR A 89 14.08 3.07 14.27
C THR A 89 14.13 3.00 12.74
N GLU A 90 13.13 2.38 12.13
CA GLU A 90 13.01 2.20 10.70
C GLU A 90 12.84 3.54 9.96
N ARG A 91 12.10 4.49 10.55
CA ARG A 91 11.96 5.84 9.99
C ARG A 91 13.29 6.59 9.98
N ASN A 92 14.12 6.42 11.00
CA ASN A 92 15.46 7.03 11.04
C ASN A 92 16.40 6.44 9.99
N LEU A 93 16.09 5.26 9.46
CA LEU A 93 16.81 4.62 8.35
C LEU A 93 16.25 5.01 6.97
N MET A 94 15.12 5.72 6.91
CA MET A 94 14.58 6.23 5.63
C MET A 94 15.47 7.34 5.10
N GLY A 95 16.19 7.04 4.02
CA GLY A 95 17.36 7.82 3.64
C GLY A 95 17.32 8.39 2.24
N LYS A 96 17.36 7.58 1.19
CA LYS A 96 17.71 8.14 -0.14
C LYS A 96 17.02 7.54 -1.36
N ASN A 97 16.44 6.35 -1.29
CA ASN A 97 15.82 5.74 -2.47
C ASN A 97 14.55 4.92 -2.16
N PHE A 98 13.67 4.80 -3.15
CA PHE A 98 12.41 4.07 -3.14
C PHE A 98 12.59 2.62 -2.70
N LYS A 99 13.71 1.99 -3.13
CA LYS A 99 14.04 0.61 -2.82
C LYS A 99 14.21 0.39 -1.33
N GLU A 100 15.00 1.24 -0.67
CA GLU A 100 15.23 1.18 0.78
C GLU A 100 13.92 1.33 1.54
N VAL A 101 13.13 2.36 1.22
CA VAL A 101 11.85 2.61 1.89
C VAL A 101 10.89 1.43 1.68
N THR A 102 10.72 0.97 0.45
CA THR A 102 9.84 -0.17 0.15
C THR A 102 10.29 -1.44 0.88
N THR A 103 11.60 -1.70 0.94
CA THR A 103 12.15 -2.88 1.60
C THR A 103 11.95 -2.82 3.11
N ILE A 104 12.19 -1.67 3.73
CA ILE A 104 12.00 -1.45 5.16
C ILE A 104 10.52 -1.66 5.53
N VAL A 105 9.62 -1.00 4.80
CA VAL A 105 8.18 -1.10 5.04
C VAL A 105 7.68 -2.52 4.80
N ALA A 106 8.08 -3.15 3.69
CA ALA A 106 7.68 -4.53 3.38
C ALA A 106 8.19 -5.52 4.43
N THR A 107 9.42 -5.37 4.92
CA THR A 107 9.98 -6.21 5.99
C THR A 107 9.19 -6.06 7.29
N ALA A 108 8.92 -4.82 7.69
CA ALA A 108 8.19 -4.52 8.91
C ALA A 108 6.75 -5.08 8.89
N ILE A 109 6.08 -4.96 7.75
CA ILE A 109 4.72 -5.50 7.53
C ILE A 109 4.76 -7.03 7.44
N ALA A 110 5.69 -7.61 6.70
CA ALA A 110 5.87 -9.06 6.59
C ALA A 110 6.05 -9.72 7.98
N GLY A 111 6.86 -9.09 8.85
CA GLY A 111 7.03 -9.53 10.24
C GLY A 111 5.74 -9.48 11.06
N THR A 112 4.88 -8.49 10.81
CA THR A 112 3.58 -8.36 11.49
C THR A 112 2.61 -9.47 11.08
N PHE A 113 2.63 -9.90 9.82
CA PHE A 113 1.67 -10.88 9.28
C PHE A 113 2.20 -12.30 9.11
N SER A 114 3.47 -12.57 9.45
CA SER A 114 4.13 -13.88 9.23
C SER A 114 4.08 -14.34 7.76
N LEU A 115 4.15 -13.39 6.83
CA LEU A 115 4.12 -13.63 5.39
C LEU A 115 5.52 -13.48 4.79
N GLY A 116 5.77 -14.17 3.67
CA GLY A 116 7.02 -13.99 2.92
C GLY A 116 7.09 -12.59 2.29
N THR A 117 8.24 -11.92 2.41
CA THR A 117 8.45 -10.55 1.92
C THR A 117 8.13 -10.38 0.42
N GLY A 118 8.36 -11.43 -0.38
CA GLY A 118 8.03 -11.42 -1.82
C GLY A 118 6.55 -11.27 -2.13
N VAL A 119 5.64 -11.64 -1.22
CA VAL A 119 4.20 -11.42 -1.38
C VAL A 119 3.84 -9.97 -1.08
N ILE A 120 4.46 -9.40 -0.05
CA ILE A 120 4.17 -8.07 0.50
C ILE A 120 4.76 -6.95 -0.35
N VAL A 121 5.91 -7.19 -0.99
CA VAL A 121 6.68 -6.14 -1.68
C VAL A 121 5.86 -5.41 -2.75
N GLY A 122 5.08 -6.12 -3.57
CA GLY A 122 4.23 -5.48 -4.57
C GLY A 122 3.07 -4.71 -3.95
N ILE A 123 2.46 -5.25 -2.89
CA ILE A 123 1.35 -4.57 -2.19
C ILE A 123 1.85 -3.23 -1.62
N VAL A 124 2.99 -3.23 -0.92
CA VAL A 124 3.61 -2.02 -0.37
C VAL A 124 4.04 -1.07 -1.48
N THR A 125 4.59 -1.58 -2.58
CA THR A 125 4.94 -0.76 -3.75
C THR A 125 3.72 0.01 -4.26
N ASN A 126 2.56 -0.63 -4.38
CA ASN A 126 1.33 0.04 -4.80
C ASN A 126 0.89 1.13 -3.81
N VAL A 127 0.98 0.86 -2.50
CA VAL A 127 0.67 1.89 -1.49
C VAL A 127 1.62 3.09 -1.63
N LEU A 128 2.93 2.85 -1.78
CA LEU A 128 3.91 3.92 -1.93
C LEU A 128 3.73 4.72 -3.23
N ILE A 129 3.37 4.06 -4.33
CA ILE A 129 2.95 4.75 -5.57
C ILE A 129 1.76 5.66 -5.28
N SER A 130 0.75 5.17 -4.56
CA SER A 130 -0.43 5.97 -4.20
C SER A 130 -0.06 7.17 -3.32
N VAL A 131 0.85 7.02 -2.36
CA VAL A 131 1.34 8.13 -1.51
C VAL A 131 2.01 9.21 -2.34
N VAL A 132 2.82 8.83 -3.34
CA VAL A 132 3.49 9.79 -4.24
C VAL A 132 2.47 10.48 -5.15
N LYS A 133 1.60 9.70 -5.80
CA LYS A 133 0.65 10.20 -6.81
C LYS A 133 -0.47 11.07 -6.23
N VAL A 134 -0.96 10.72 -5.04
CA VAL A 134 -2.01 11.47 -4.33
C VAL A 134 -1.42 12.63 -3.51
N ASN A 135 -0.09 12.69 -3.37
CA ASN A 135 0.65 13.50 -2.38
C ASN A 135 0.53 12.96 -0.94
N LYS A 136 1.67 12.88 -0.25
CA LYS A 136 1.75 12.35 1.13
C LYS A 136 0.72 12.98 2.06
N ASN A 137 0.59 14.30 2.08
CA ASN A 137 -0.25 14.97 3.07
C ASN A 137 -1.73 14.67 2.83
N ALA A 138 -2.17 14.69 1.57
CA ALA A 138 -3.53 14.34 1.20
C ALA A 138 -3.81 12.85 1.47
N TRP A 139 -2.87 11.98 1.11
CA TRP A 139 -2.98 10.54 1.39
C TRP A 139 -3.14 10.27 2.90
N CYS A 140 -2.31 10.89 3.74
CA CYS A 140 -2.39 10.76 5.19
C CYS A 140 -3.72 11.25 5.75
N GLU A 141 -4.29 12.33 5.21
CA GLU A 141 -5.61 12.82 5.63
C GLU A 141 -6.71 11.81 5.32
N LEU A 142 -6.66 11.20 4.14
CA LEU A 142 -7.63 10.20 3.69
C LEU A 142 -7.57 8.88 4.47
N GLN A 143 -6.42 8.56 5.07
CA GLN A 143 -6.25 7.34 5.86
C GLN A 143 -6.51 7.53 7.36
N LYS A 144 -6.86 8.74 7.82
CA LYS A 144 -7.20 8.93 9.23
C LYS A 144 -8.41 8.06 9.59
N PRO A 145 -8.37 7.31 10.71
CA PRO A 145 -9.54 6.61 11.19
C PRO A 145 -10.65 7.64 11.48
N ASN A 146 -11.85 7.41 10.94
CA ASN A 146 -13.01 8.24 11.22
C ASN A 146 -13.34 8.12 12.72
N ASN A 147 -13.17 9.19 13.49
CA ASN A 147 -13.59 9.28 14.90
C ASN A 147 -15.13 9.36 15.07
N SER A 148 -15.92 8.76 14.18
CA SER A 148 -17.39 8.92 14.16
C SER A 148 -18.19 7.77 14.79
N ASP A 149 -17.55 6.76 15.39
CA ASP A 149 -18.23 5.66 16.07
C ASP A 149 -18.17 5.74 17.62
N ASN A 150 -18.17 6.95 18.18
CA ASN A 150 -18.40 7.19 19.61
C ASN A 150 -19.12 8.53 19.84
N SER A 151 -20.42 8.59 19.55
CA SER A 151 -21.37 9.54 20.14
C SER A 151 -22.77 8.93 20.15
#